data_AF-A0A1I1Q6E3-F1
#
_entry.id   AF-A0A1I1Q6E3-F1
#
_cell.length_a   1.000
_cell.length_b   1.000
_cell.length_c   1.000
_cell.angle_alpha   90.00
_cell.angle_beta   90.00
_cell.angle_gamma   90.00
#
_symmetry.space_group_name_H-M   'P 1'
#
loop_
_entity.id
_entity.type
_entity.pdbx_description
1 polymer ?
#
loop_
_entity_poly.entity_id
_entity_poly.type
_entity_poly.pdbx_seq_one_letter_code
_entity_poly.pdbx_strand_id
1 'polypeptide(L)' 'MRVINEDKETLKVSIPPDKAQHLLTGLCEDADKLGDTARELAEALEAAGVEAPAELDAEHFEHVGPNE' A
#
# COMPACT_ATOMS: atom_id res chain seq x y z
N MET A 1 -17.80 -32.15 12.54
CA MET A 1 -17.26 -30.77 12.52
C MET A 1 -15.95 -30.81 11.76
N ARG A 2 -15.90 -30.30 10.51
CA ARG A 2 -14.66 -30.21 9.74
C ARG A 2 -14.05 -28.85 10.06
N VAL A 3 -12.91 -28.85 10.75
CA VAL A 3 -12.11 -27.64 10.93
C VAL A 3 -11.43 -27.41 9.58
N ILE A 4 -11.94 -26.45 8.81
CA ILE A 4 -11.26 -25.97 7.61
C ILE A 4 -10.18 -25.05 8.14
N ASN A 5 -8.94 -25.54 8.18
CA ASN A 5 -7.80 -24.65 8.30
C ASN A 5 -7.74 -23.91 6.96
N GLU A 6 -8.25 -22.67 6.92
CA GLU A 6 -7.92 -21.74 5.86
C GLU A 6 -6.41 -21.50 5.94
N ASP A 7 -5.66 -22.17 5.08
CA ASP A 7 -4.28 -21.83 4.79
C ASP A 7 -4.26 -20.37 4.34
N LYS A 8 -3.92 -19.47 5.27
CA LYS A 8 -3.65 -18.08 4.97
C LYS A 8 -2.34 -18.04 4.18
N GLU A 9 -2.43 -18.26 2.87
CA GLU A 9 -1.29 -18.08 1.97
C GLU A 9 -0.77 -16.66 2.15
N THR A 10 0.41 -16.54 2.77
CA THR A 10 1.05 -15.26 3.02
C THR A 10 1.65 -14.78 1.70
N LEU A 11 0.98 -13.86 1.03
CA LEU A 11 1.49 -13.23 -0.19
C LEU A 11 2.69 -12.34 0.17
N LYS A 12 3.89 -12.73 -0.28
CA LYS A 12 5.09 -11.89 -0.16
C LYS A 12 5.22 -11.03 -1.40
N VAL A 13 4.80 -9.77 -1.29
CA VAL A 13 5.02 -8.77 -2.34
C VAL A 13 6.33 -8.04 -2.07
N SER A 14 7.24 -8.03 -3.05
CA SER A 14 8.42 -7.18 -3.01
C SER A 14 8.12 -5.91 -3.78
N ILE A 15 8.13 -4.77 -3.10
CA ILE A 15 7.86 -3.46 -3.69
C ILE A 15 9.21 -2.72 -3.78
N PRO A 16 9.56 -2.15 -4.95
CA PRO A 16 10.75 -1.31 -5.05
C PRO A 16 10.61 -0.06 -4.17
N PRO A 17 11.72 0.48 -3.64
CA PRO A 17 11.69 1.53 -2.62
C PRO A 17 10.91 2.77 -3.10
N ASP A 18 11.16 3.23 -4.32
CA ASP A 18 10.41 4.30 -4.99
C ASP A 18 8.90 4.11 -4.93
N LYS A 19 8.38 2.96 -5.37
CA LYS A 19 6.93 2.66 -5.29
C LYS A 19 6.42 2.54 -3.85
N ALA A 20 7.24 2.08 -2.90
CA ALA A 20 6.84 2.01 -1.50
C ALA A 20 6.66 3.42 -0.90
N GLN A 21 7.49 4.39 -1.31
CA GLN A 21 7.35 5.79 -0.91
C GLN A 21 6.06 6.40 -1.47
N HIS A 22 5.77 6.22 -2.77
CA HIS A 22 4.52 6.68 -3.37
C HIS A 22 3.27 6.01 -2.75
N LEU A 23 3.37 4.71 -2.44
CA LEU A 23 2.30 3.98 -1.76
C LEU A 23 2.04 4.57 -0.36
N LEU A 24 3.09 4.82 0.41
CA LEU A 24 2.97 5.45 1.73
C LEU A 24 2.26 6.79 1.62
N THR A 25 2.60 7.61 0.62
CA THR A 25 1.93 8.89 0.43
C THR A 25 0.45 8.75 0.13
N GLY A 26 0.07 7.90 -0.83
CA GLY A 26 -1.34 7.68 -1.15
C GLY A 26 -2.12 7.10 0.04
N LEU A 27 -1.50 6.21 0.83
CA LEU A 27 -2.11 5.68 2.05
C LEU A 27 -2.32 6.75 3.11
N CYS A 28 -1.39 7.69 3.27
CA CYS A 28 -1.51 8.79 4.22
C CYS A 28 -2.53 9.85 3.76
N GLU A 29 -2.59 10.17 2.47
CA GLU A 29 -3.52 11.16 1.91
C GLU A 29 -4.98 10.69 1.97
N ASP A 30 -5.22 9.40 1.71
CA ASP A 30 -6.55 8.81 1.69
C ASP A 30 -6.83 7.89 2.91
N ALA A 31 -6.04 8.00 3.98
CA ALA A 31 -6.17 7.17 5.19
C ALA A 31 -7.60 7.17 5.75
N ASP A 32 -8.24 8.33 5.79
CA ASP A 32 -9.62 8.49 6.28
C ASP A 32 -10.66 7.80 5.37
N LYS A 33 -10.37 7.64 4.08
CA LYS A 33 -11.26 6.98 3.11
C LYS A 33 -11.02 5.48 3.03
N LEU A 34 -9.78 5.04 3.22
CA LEU A 34 -9.35 3.65 3.11
C LEU A 34 -9.53 2.86 4.42
N GLY A 35 -9.60 3.55 5.56
CA GLY A 35 -9.89 2.98 6.86
C GLY A 35 -8.65 2.43 7.60
N ASP A 36 -8.90 1.72 8.70
CA ASP A 36 -7.86 1.32 9.66
C ASP A 36 -6.74 0.47 9.03
N THR A 37 -7.07 -0.44 8.12
CA THR A 37 -6.09 -1.31 7.45
C THR A 37 -5.05 -0.52 6.64
N ALA A 38 -5.45 0.59 6.01
CA ALA A 38 -4.54 1.43 5.25
C ALA A 38 -3.60 2.21 6.17
N ARG A 39 -4.10 2.64 7.34
CA ARG A 39 -3.30 3.25 8.38
C ARG A 39 -2.27 2.28 8.96
N GLU A 40 -2.68 1.05 9.28
CA GLU A 40 -1.77 0.01 9.75
C GLU A 40 -0.68 -0.30 8.71
N LEU A 41 -1.02 -0.28 7.42
CA LEU A 41 -0.05 -0.48 6.34
C LEU A 41 0.91 0.71 6.21
N ALA A 42 0.43 1.95 6.33
CA ALA A 42 1.28 3.13 6.34
C ALA A 42 2.28 3.10 7.51
N GLU A 43 1.80 2.80 8.72
CA GLU A 43 2.64 2.66 9.91
C GLU A 43 3.69 1.53 9.74
N ALA A 44 3.31 0.41 9.11
CA ALA A 44 4.24 -0.67 8.82
C ALA A 44 5.32 -0.28 7.80
N LEU A 45 4.99 0.54 6.81
CA LEU A 45 5.95 1.07 5.82
C LEU A 45 6.92 2.06 6.48
N GLU A 46 6.43 2.98 7.31
CA GLU A 46 7.27 3.91 8.08
C GLU A 46 8.20 3.16 9.03
N ALA A 47 7.70 2.16 9.75
CA ALA A 47 8.50 1.31 10.64
C ALA A 47 9.57 0.50 9.89
N ALA A 48 9.33 0.20 8.61
CA ALA A 48 10.31 -0.45 7.73
C ALA A 48 11.37 0.52 7.18
N GLY A 49 11.29 1.81 7.52
CA GLY A 49 12.23 2.85 7.06
C GLY A 49 11.88 3.44 5.70
N VAL A 50 10.63 3.29 5.25
CA VAL A 50 10.13 3.96 4.05
C VAL A 50 9.68 5.36 4.44
N GLU A 51 10.29 6.39 3.86
CA GLU A 51 9.89 7.78 4.05
C GLU A 51 9.10 8.26 2.83
N ALA A 52 8.04 9.04 3.04
CA ALA A 52 7.30 9.63 1.92
C ALA A 52 8.26 10.49 1.06
N PRO A 53 8.12 10.48 -0.27
CA PRO A 53 8.97 11.28 -1.13
C PRO A 53 8.70 12.77 -0.86
N ALA A 54 9.77 13.57 -0.84
CA ALA A 54 9.67 15.01 -0.58
C ALA A 54 8.86 15.76 -1.64
N GLU A 55 8.83 15.23 -2.87
CA GLU A 55 7.97 15.69 -3.95
C GLU A 55 7.25 14.48 -4.55
N LEU A 56 5.92 14.52 -4.57
CA LEU A 56 5.14 13.59 -5.36
C LEU A 56 5.32 13.95 -6.82
N ASP A 57 6.09 13.13 -7.53
CA ASP A 57 6.12 13.20 -8.98
C ASP A 57 4.71 12.81 -9.49
N ALA A 58 3.92 13.83 -9.85
CA ALA A 58 2.53 13.69 -10.26
C ALA A 58 2.38 12.94 -11.60
N GLU A 59 3.49 12.61 -12.26
CA GLU A 59 3.51 11.94 -13.56
C GLU A 59 3.25 10.42 -13.50
N HIS A 60 3.10 9.82 -12.30
CA HIS A 60 3.08 8.36 -12.14
C HIS A 60 1.77 7.76 -11.58
N PHE A 61 0.66 8.49 -11.68
CA PHE A 61 -0.67 7.93 -11.52
C PHE A 61 -1.42 7.99 -12.86
N GLU A 62 -0.91 7.27 -13.87
CA GLU A 62 -1.78 6.84 -14.96
C GLU A 62 -2.81 5.88 -14.36
N HIS A 63 -3.99 6.43 -14.04
CA HIS A 63 -5.20 5.66 -13.89
C HIS A 63 -5.41 4.91 -15.21
N VAL A 64 -4.97 3.65 -15.25
CA VAL A 64 -5.47 2.69 -16.23
C VAL A 64 -6.94 2.48 -15.87
N GLY A 65 -7.79 3.39 -16.35
CA GLY A 65 -9.21 3.14 -16.44
C GLY A 65 -9.39 1.86 -17.25
N PRO A 66 -10.44 1.06 -16.97
CA PRO A 66 -10.67 -0.15 -17.75
C PRO A 66 -10.74 0.25 -19.23
N ASN A 67 -9.77 -0.22 -20.02
CA ASN A 67 -9.90 -0.22 -21.47
C ASN A 67 -11.22 -0.95 -21.81
N GLU A 68 -11.94 -0.33 -22.74
CA GLU A 68 -13.27 -0.67 -23.29
C GLU A 68 -13.74 -2.14 -23.18
#